data_AF-A0A519Y7T8-F1
#
_entry.id   AF-A0A519Y7T8-F1
#
_cell.length_a   1.000
_cell.length_b   1.000
_cell.length_c   1.000
_cell.angle_alpha   90.00
_cell.angle_beta   90.00
_cell.angle_gamma   90.00
#
_symmetry.space_group_name_H-M   'P 1'
#
loop_
_entity.id
_entity.type
_entity.pdbx_description
1 polymer ?
#
loop_
_entity_poly.entity_id
_entity_poly.type
_entity_poly.pdbx_seq_one_letter_code
_entity_poly.pdbx_strand_id
1 'polypeptide(L)'
;GVGGSTLHYTAYTPRPLPDDLHVKKDFGKGEDWPLTYDDLAPYFEEVEQFLGVSGPTPYPWGPNRPKGYALAPLPLNSAAQLMVRGAEKIGISTAPAPNAALSARYYQEGLGWREACTNRGFCQAGCSNGAKSSMDVTYIPLAVKYGADIRPNSFVTEIERDTRGHVSAVVYTQNGQTHRLACQNLFLCGGSVETPRLLLLNELALTSGQVGRNLMAHPGLQVWGTFPDEVRPTKGIPGGLISQDTHRPKDADFAGGYLLQSIGVMPVTFAGQVARGRKMWGQPLRDYMRQFNHIAGINILGDCMPHADNFLELSEEQDARQLPKPRLHFTAQENEHRMNAHAEKKMRAIWEAAGATDIWAFGRYAHVIGTARMGLSGDDAVVDRNGRAFDVPNLYICDNSVFP
;
A
#
# COMPACT_ATOMS: atom_id res chain seq x y z
N GLY A 1 -10.08 10.13 -7.41
CA GLY A 1 -11.35 9.95 -8.14
C GLY A 1 -12.04 8.69 -7.64
N VAL A 2 -13.21 8.36 -8.21
CA VAL A 2 -13.94 7.12 -7.89
C VAL A 2 -13.03 5.92 -8.11
N GLY A 3 -12.82 5.12 -7.06
CA GLY A 3 -11.88 3.99 -7.05
C GLY A 3 -10.59 4.22 -6.26
N GLY A 4 -10.35 5.45 -5.79
CA GLY A 4 -9.28 5.78 -4.84
C GLY A 4 -7.88 5.48 -5.39
N SER A 5 -6.94 5.15 -4.49
CA SER A 5 -5.54 4.92 -4.86
C SER A 5 -5.32 3.68 -5.71
N THR A 6 -6.28 2.75 -5.75
CA THR A 6 -6.19 1.54 -6.61
C THR A 6 -6.15 1.87 -8.10
N LEU A 7 -6.61 3.07 -8.50
CA LEU A 7 -6.50 3.54 -9.88
C LEU A 7 -5.04 3.57 -10.36
N HIS A 8 -4.11 3.96 -9.47
CA HIS A 8 -2.71 4.23 -9.78
C HIS A 8 -1.71 3.44 -8.92
N TYR A 9 -2.17 2.42 -8.20
CA TYR A 9 -1.28 1.47 -7.52
C TYR A 9 -0.61 0.49 -8.52
N THR A 10 0.35 -0.30 -8.03
CA THR A 10 1.10 -1.28 -8.86
C THR A 10 0.46 -2.66 -8.93
N ALA A 11 -0.68 -2.87 -8.25
CA ALA A 11 -1.33 -4.17 -8.12
C ALA A 11 -0.43 -5.25 -7.53
N TYR A 12 0.37 -4.91 -6.53
CA TYR A 12 1.19 -5.85 -5.77
C TYR A 12 0.44 -6.28 -4.51
N THR A 13 0.23 -7.58 -4.32
CA THR A 13 -0.68 -8.11 -3.29
C THR A 13 -0.12 -9.33 -2.54
N PRO A 14 1.06 -9.23 -1.89
CA PRO A 14 1.48 -10.26 -0.94
C PRO A 14 0.52 -10.30 0.26
N ARG A 15 0.37 -11.48 0.86
CA ARG A 15 -0.30 -11.62 2.16
C ARG A 15 0.70 -11.28 3.27
N PRO A 16 0.25 -10.78 4.44
CA PRO A 16 1.08 -10.82 5.64
C PRO A 16 1.43 -12.27 5.99
N LEU A 17 2.50 -12.48 6.73
CA LEU A 17 2.80 -13.76 7.37
C LEU A 17 2.16 -13.80 8.77
N PRO A 18 1.92 -14.98 9.37
CA PRO A 18 1.26 -15.08 10.67
C PRO A 18 1.92 -14.26 11.78
N ASP A 19 3.24 -14.14 11.73
CA ASP A 19 4.06 -13.39 12.68
C ASP A 19 4.08 -11.87 12.44
N ASP A 20 3.41 -11.36 11.41
CA ASP A 20 3.10 -9.93 11.29
C ASP A 20 1.96 -9.51 12.23
N LEU A 21 1.16 -10.46 12.71
CA LEU A 21 0.01 -10.17 13.56
C LEU A 21 0.36 -10.11 15.04
N HIS A 22 1.59 -10.46 15.42
CA HIS A 22 2.05 -10.48 16.80
C HIS A 22 3.48 -9.89 16.99
N VAL A 23 3.75 -8.75 16.33
CA VAL A 23 5.06 -8.08 16.34
C VAL A 23 5.46 -7.60 17.74
N LYS A 24 4.52 -7.11 18.55
CA LYS A 24 4.78 -6.67 19.93
C LYS A 24 5.17 -7.84 20.81
N LYS A 25 4.49 -8.98 20.67
CA LYS A 25 4.86 -10.21 21.36
C LYS A 25 6.28 -10.67 21.00
N ASP A 26 6.65 -10.61 19.73
CA ASP A 26 7.92 -11.16 19.25
C ASP A 26 9.12 -10.24 19.49
N PHE A 27 8.93 -8.93 19.37
CA PHE A 27 10.02 -7.93 19.42
C PHE A 27 9.94 -6.98 20.61
N GLY A 28 8.85 -6.98 21.38
CA GLY A 28 8.59 -5.98 22.43
C GLY A 28 8.37 -4.56 21.87
N LYS A 29 8.11 -4.43 20.56
CA LYS A 29 7.91 -3.17 19.85
C LYS A 29 6.69 -3.26 18.94
N GLY A 30 6.08 -2.12 18.63
CA GLY A 30 4.86 -2.06 17.83
C GLY A 30 3.64 -2.55 18.60
N GLU A 31 2.62 -2.97 17.88
CA GLU A 31 1.36 -3.48 18.44
C GLU A 31 0.96 -4.80 17.78
N ASP A 32 0.28 -5.65 18.56
CA ASP A 32 -0.30 -6.90 18.05
C ASP A 32 -1.68 -6.61 17.47
N TRP A 33 -2.05 -7.35 16.43
CA TRP A 33 -3.40 -7.29 15.90
C TRP A 33 -4.39 -7.98 16.83
N PRO A 34 -5.63 -7.48 16.98
CA PRO A 34 -6.69 -8.19 17.69
C PRO A 34 -7.34 -9.29 16.82
N LEU A 35 -6.61 -9.77 15.82
CA LEU A 35 -6.98 -10.76 14.82
C LEU A 35 -5.81 -11.73 14.62
N THR A 36 -6.14 -12.98 14.33
CA THR A 36 -5.17 -14.01 13.95
C THR A 36 -5.09 -14.17 12.44
N TYR A 37 -4.08 -14.89 11.96
CA TYR A 37 -3.96 -15.18 10.52
C TYR A 37 -5.16 -15.97 10.03
N ASP A 38 -5.64 -16.92 10.84
CA ASP A 38 -6.77 -17.78 10.49
C ASP A 38 -8.10 -17.01 10.44
N ASP A 39 -8.24 -15.92 11.22
CA ASP A 39 -9.37 -15.01 11.08
C ASP A 39 -9.39 -14.33 9.69
N LEU A 40 -8.21 -14.04 9.13
CA LEU A 40 -8.05 -13.30 7.87
C LEU A 40 -7.89 -14.18 6.63
N ALA A 41 -7.38 -15.40 6.79
CA ALA A 41 -7.03 -16.30 5.69
C ALA A 41 -8.18 -16.59 4.71
N PRO A 42 -9.44 -16.79 5.15
CA PRO A 42 -10.58 -16.96 4.26
C PRO A 42 -10.81 -15.72 3.38
N TYR A 43 -10.69 -14.52 3.95
CA TYR A 43 -10.89 -13.25 3.22
C TYR A 43 -9.76 -12.97 2.23
N PHE A 44 -8.51 -13.33 2.56
CA PHE A 44 -7.43 -13.24 1.59
C PHE A 44 -7.68 -14.15 0.38
N GLU A 45 -8.17 -15.38 0.59
CA GLU A 45 -8.52 -16.28 -0.50
C GLU A 45 -9.69 -15.73 -1.33
N GLU A 46 -10.75 -15.25 -0.68
CA GLU A 46 -11.90 -14.66 -1.35
C GLU A 46 -11.49 -13.47 -2.25
N VAL A 47 -10.72 -12.52 -1.71
CA VAL A 47 -10.26 -11.33 -2.45
C VAL A 47 -9.32 -11.72 -3.59
N GLU A 48 -8.39 -12.65 -3.37
CA GLU A 48 -7.47 -13.11 -4.42
C GLU A 48 -8.20 -13.77 -5.58
N GLN A 49 -9.21 -14.59 -5.29
CA GLN A 49 -10.05 -15.23 -6.31
C GLN A 49 -10.94 -14.21 -7.02
N PHE A 50 -11.59 -13.32 -6.28
CA PHE A 50 -12.47 -12.31 -6.87
C PHE A 50 -11.71 -11.34 -7.78
N LEU A 51 -10.54 -10.86 -7.35
CA LEU A 51 -9.73 -9.91 -8.12
C LEU A 51 -8.96 -10.57 -9.29
N GLY A 52 -8.95 -11.91 -9.37
CA GLY A 52 -8.17 -12.65 -10.35
C GLY A 52 -6.66 -12.48 -10.14
N VAL A 53 -6.19 -12.54 -8.90
CA VAL A 53 -4.78 -12.38 -8.57
C VAL A 53 -3.96 -13.47 -9.27
N SER A 54 -2.94 -13.04 -10.02
CA SER A 54 -1.94 -13.92 -10.62
C SER A 54 -0.80 -14.15 -9.65
N GLY A 55 -0.27 -15.37 -9.56
CA GLY A 55 0.87 -15.69 -8.69
C GLY A 55 1.31 -17.14 -8.78
N PRO A 56 2.47 -17.52 -8.20
CA PRO A 56 3.00 -18.87 -8.34
C PRO A 56 2.32 -19.84 -7.39
N THR A 57 2.09 -21.07 -7.85
CA THR A 57 1.54 -22.17 -7.05
C THR A 57 2.44 -23.40 -7.24
N PRO A 58 3.15 -23.88 -6.20
CA PRO A 58 3.13 -23.39 -4.82
C PRO A 58 3.78 -22.01 -4.65
N TYR A 59 3.33 -21.25 -3.65
CA TYR A 59 3.98 -20.02 -3.20
C TYR A 59 5.02 -20.38 -2.11
N PRO A 60 6.26 -19.89 -2.18
CA PRO A 60 7.35 -20.46 -1.36
C PRO A 60 7.42 -19.95 0.08
N TRP A 61 6.64 -18.92 0.46
CA TRP A 61 6.64 -18.37 1.82
C TRP A 61 5.26 -18.41 2.47
N GLY A 62 5.23 -18.57 3.79
CA GLY A 62 4.01 -18.52 4.59
C GLY A 62 3.13 -19.76 4.49
N PRO A 63 1.90 -19.67 5.04
CA PRO A 63 0.95 -20.77 5.06
C PRO A 63 0.56 -21.25 3.66
N ASN A 64 0.19 -22.54 3.58
CA ASN A 64 -0.27 -23.14 2.33
C ASN A 64 -1.51 -22.41 1.79
N ARG A 65 -1.64 -22.35 0.46
CA ARG A 65 -2.76 -21.76 -0.26
C ARG A 65 -3.57 -22.88 -0.92
N PRO A 66 -4.65 -23.39 -0.29
CA PRO A 66 -5.34 -24.57 -0.78
C PRO A 66 -5.89 -24.43 -2.21
N LYS A 67 -6.46 -23.27 -2.56
CA LYS A 67 -6.93 -22.99 -3.93
C LYS A 67 -5.83 -22.45 -4.88
N GLY A 68 -4.62 -22.21 -4.37
CA GLY A 68 -3.61 -21.45 -5.11
C GLY A 68 -4.07 -20.04 -5.48
N TYR A 69 -3.37 -19.43 -6.44
CA TYR A 69 -3.83 -18.18 -7.06
C TYR A 69 -4.85 -18.45 -8.16
N ALA A 70 -5.71 -17.47 -8.43
CA ALA A 70 -6.73 -17.56 -9.48
C ALA A 70 -6.11 -17.76 -10.88
N LEU A 71 -4.93 -17.18 -11.10
CA LEU A 71 -4.21 -17.24 -12.36
C LEU A 71 -2.72 -17.52 -12.14
N ALA A 72 -2.06 -18.09 -13.16
CA ALA A 72 -0.61 -18.27 -13.17
C ALA A 72 0.12 -16.91 -13.17
N PRO A 73 1.41 -16.84 -12.78
CA PRO A 73 2.16 -15.59 -12.76
C PRO A 73 2.18 -14.85 -14.10
N LEU A 74 2.28 -13.52 -14.04
CA LEU A 74 2.65 -12.71 -15.20
C LEU A 74 4.12 -12.98 -15.58
N PRO A 75 4.49 -12.82 -16.87
CA PRO A 75 5.88 -12.88 -17.29
C PRO A 75 6.74 -11.85 -16.54
N LEU A 76 7.93 -12.26 -16.12
CA LEU A 76 8.89 -11.37 -15.49
C LEU A 76 9.42 -10.34 -16.49
N ASN A 77 9.41 -9.06 -16.12
CA ASN A 77 10.08 -8.02 -16.88
C ASN A 77 11.61 -8.09 -16.69
N SER A 78 12.35 -7.32 -17.49
CA SER A 78 13.82 -7.36 -17.47
C SER A 78 14.41 -7.00 -16.10
N ALA A 79 13.81 -6.04 -15.37
CA ALA A 79 14.26 -5.67 -14.03
C ALA A 79 14.12 -6.84 -13.04
N ALA A 80 13.00 -7.57 -13.09
CA ALA A 80 12.80 -8.79 -12.33
C ALA A 80 13.81 -9.88 -12.72
N GLN A 81 14.06 -10.11 -14.01
CA GLN A 81 15.04 -11.11 -14.47
C GLN A 81 16.47 -10.78 -14.01
N LEU A 82 16.85 -9.50 -13.99
CA LEU A 82 18.14 -9.05 -13.45
C LEU A 82 18.22 -9.25 -11.94
N MET A 83 17.13 -9.00 -11.21
CA MET A 83 17.07 -9.28 -9.77
C MET A 83 17.21 -10.78 -9.48
N VAL A 84 16.54 -11.66 -10.23
CA VAL A 84 16.73 -13.13 -10.15
C VAL A 84 18.21 -13.47 -10.31
N ARG A 85 18.84 -13.00 -11.40
CA ARG A 85 20.25 -13.27 -11.72
C ARG A 85 21.20 -12.87 -10.58
N GLY A 86 20.97 -11.72 -9.96
CA GLY A 86 21.77 -11.24 -8.84
C GLY A 86 21.53 -12.04 -7.56
N ALA A 87 20.25 -12.27 -7.24
CA ALA A 87 19.81 -12.97 -6.04
C ALA A 87 20.31 -14.42 -5.98
N GLU A 88 20.21 -15.16 -7.10
CA GLU A 88 20.68 -16.56 -7.20
C GLU A 88 22.17 -16.69 -6.88
N LYS A 89 23.01 -15.76 -7.34
CA LYS A 89 24.46 -15.79 -7.12
C LYS A 89 24.86 -15.57 -5.66
N ILE A 90 24.00 -14.91 -4.88
CA ILE A 90 24.27 -14.61 -3.47
C ILE A 90 23.35 -15.40 -2.53
N GLY A 91 22.63 -16.39 -3.05
CA GLY A 91 21.80 -17.30 -2.26
C GLY A 91 20.52 -16.69 -1.68
N ILE A 92 19.95 -15.68 -2.34
CA ILE A 92 18.63 -15.12 -1.97
C ILE A 92 17.55 -15.77 -2.84
N SER A 93 16.54 -16.34 -2.18
CA SER A 93 15.41 -16.97 -2.85
C SER A 93 14.47 -15.90 -3.42
N THR A 94 13.95 -16.14 -4.63
CA THR A 94 12.98 -15.25 -5.26
C THR A 94 11.81 -16.04 -5.86
N ALA A 95 10.67 -15.40 -6.03
CA ALA A 95 9.53 -15.95 -6.76
C ALA A 95 8.81 -14.86 -7.55
N PRO A 96 8.04 -15.21 -8.59
CA PRO A 96 7.08 -14.28 -9.16
C PRO A 96 6.16 -13.72 -8.08
N ALA A 97 5.93 -12.42 -8.12
CA ALA A 97 5.09 -11.76 -7.15
C ALA A 97 3.60 -12.03 -7.41
N PRO A 98 2.77 -12.08 -6.36
CA PRO A 98 1.34 -11.99 -6.53
C PRO A 98 0.92 -10.61 -7.01
N ASN A 99 0.18 -10.57 -8.11
CA ASN A 99 -0.34 -9.34 -8.67
C ASN A 99 -1.85 -9.39 -8.92
N ALA A 100 -2.58 -8.36 -8.49
CA ALA A 100 -3.97 -8.12 -8.86
C ALA A 100 -4.08 -7.62 -10.32
N ALA A 101 -3.54 -8.41 -11.24
CA ALA A 101 -3.51 -8.19 -12.67
C ALA A 101 -3.65 -9.53 -13.39
N LEU A 102 -4.52 -9.56 -14.40
CA LEU A 102 -4.94 -10.80 -15.04
C LEU A 102 -3.86 -11.30 -16.02
N SER A 103 -3.27 -12.48 -15.80
CA SER A 103 -2.31 -13.09 -16.75
C SER A 103 -2.99 -13.86 -17.90
N ALA A 104 -4.27 -14.18 -17.75
CA ALA A 104 -5.15 -14.72 -18.78
C ALA A 104 -6.52 -14.07 -18.68
N ARG A 105 -7.38 -14.27 -19.68
CA ARG A 105 -8.78 -13.82 -19.63
C ARG A 105 -9.48 -14.49 -18.45
N TYR A 106 -10.20 -13.71 -17.65
CA TYR A 106 -10.77 -14.18 -16.39
C TYR A 106 -12.24 -13.79 -16.27
N TYR A 107 -13.07 -14.73 -15.83
CA TYR A 107 -14.48 -14.44 -15.57
C TYR A 107 -14.62 -13.93 -14.14
N GLN A 108 -15.02 -12.68 -14.00
CA GLN A 108 -15.29 -12.09 -12.69
C GLN A 108 -16.78 -12.19 -12.39
N GLU A 109 -17.10 -12.84 -11.27
CA GLU A 109 -18.46 -13.00 -10.81
C GLU A 109 -19.20 -11.66 -10.75
N GLY A 110 -20.42 -11.63 -11.29
CA GLY A 110 -21.26 -10.44 -11.33
C GLY A 110 -20.91 -9.41 -12.41
N LEU A 111 -19.69 -9.40 -12.95
CA LEU A 111 -19.23 -8.42 -13.96
C LEU A 111 -19.02 -9.02 -15.36
N GLY A 112 -18.64 -10.30 -15.45
CA GLY A 112 -18.37 -10.98 -16.71
C GLY A 112 -16.89 -11.11 -17.04
N TRP A 113 -16.58 -11.29 -18.32
CA TRP A 113 -15.21 -11.53 -18.79
C TRP A 113 -14.38 -10.25 -18.79
N ARG A 114 -13.18 -10.33 -18.19
CA ARG A 114 -12.14 -9.30 -18.25
C ARG A 114 -10.93 -9.81 -19.03
N GLU A 115 -10.38 -8.94 -19.87
CA GLU A 115 -9.26 -9.28 -20.76
C GLU A 115 -7.91 -9.32 -20.04
N ALA A 116 -6.99 -10.12 -20.57
CA ALA A 116 -5.66 -10.30 -19.99
C ALA A 116 -4.79 -9.03 -20.06
N CYS A 117 -3.80 -8.97 -19.18
CA CYS A 117 -2.76 -7.95 -19.17
C CYS A 117 -1.93 -8.00 -20.46
N THR A 118 -1.71 -6.83 -21.06
CA THR A 118 -0.90 -6.67 -22.28
C THR A 118 0.52 -6.18 -21.98
N ASN A 119 0.96 -6.28 -20.72
CA ASN A 119 2.34 -6.00 -20.26
C ASN A 119 2.88 -4.60 -20.64
N ARG A 120 2.01 -3.59 -20.64
CA ARG A 120 2.36 -2.21 -21.02
C ARG A 120 3.25 -1.48 -20.00
N GLY A 121 3.17 -1.87 -18.72
CA GLY A 121 3.90 -1.31 -17.59
C GLY A 121 3.48 0.08 -17.10
N PHE A 122 2.39 0.62 -17.65
CA PHE A 122 1.78 1.89 -17.22
C PHE A 122 0.88 1.76 -15.98
N CYS A 123 1.02 0.69 -15.17
CA CYS A 123 0.12 0.37 -14.05
C CYS A 123 -0.11 1.56 -13.09
N GLN A 124 0.94 2.33 -12.82
CA GLN A 124 0.89 3.50 -11.94
C GLN A 124 0.25 4.75 -12.56
N ALA A 125 -0.08 4.72 -13.85
CA ALA A 125 -0.78 5.78 -14.57
C ALA A 125 -2.19 5.36 -15.02
N GLY A 126 -2.68 4.22 -14.52
CA GLY A 126 -3.94 3.62 -14.92
C GLY A 126 -3.79 2.49 -15.93
N CYS A 127 -4.81 1.65 -16.05
CA CYS A 127 -4.81 0.49 -16.94
C CYS A 127 -5.86 0.69 -18.04
N SER A 128 -5.41 0.97 -19.26
CA SER A 128 -6.30 1.30 -20.38
C SER A 128 -7.18 0.16 -20.88
N ASN A 129 -6.89 -1.09 -20.51
CA ASN A 129 -7.71 -2.25 -20.88
C ASN A 129 -8.40 -2.93 -19.68
N GLY A 130 -8.31 -2.34 -18.48
CA GLY A 130 -8.97 -2.88 -17.29
C GLY A 130 -8.42 -4.22 -16.76
N ALA A 131 -7.24 -4.67 -17.22
CA ALA A 131 -6.63 -5.93 -16.78
C ALA A 131 -5.99 -5.83 -15.38
N LYS A 132 -5.51 -4.65 -14.99
CA LYS A 132 -5.13 -4.36 -13.60
C LYS A 132 -6.43 -4.20 -12.80
N SER A 133 -6.67 -5.06 -11.82
CA SER A 133 -7.82 -4.91 -10.95
C SER A 133 -7.71 -3.62 -10.16
N SER A 134 -8.76 -2.81 -10.20
CA SER A 134 -8.93 -1.61 -9.40
C SER A 134 -10.42 -1.44 -9.12
N MET A 135 -10.75 -0.63 -8.12
CA MET A 135 -12.11 -0.55 -7.59
C MET A 135 -13.12 -0.12 -8.66
N ASP A 136 -12.72 0.73 -9.61
CA ASP A 136 -13.51 1.22 -10.75
C ASP A 136 -13.89 0.13 -11.77
N VAL A 137 -13.13 -0.96 -11.84
CA VAL A 137 -13.39 -2.09 -12.76
C VAL A 137 -13.81 -3.37 -12.04
N THR A 138 -13.98 -3.31 -10.71
CA THR A 138 -14.31 -4.46 -9.86
C THR A 138 -15.49 -4.16 -8.92
N TYR A 139 -15.23 -3.83 -7.66
CA TYR A 139 -16.26 -3.72 -6.63
C TYR A 139 -17.26 -2.59 -6.88
N ILE A 140 -16.85 -1.45 -7.45
CA ILE A 140 -17.77 -0.31 -7.68
C ILE A 140 -18.84 -0.65 -8.73
N PRO A 141 -18.51 -1.09 -9.96
CA PRO A 141 -19.55 -1.48 -10.91
C PRO A 141 -20.41 -2.64 -10.40
N LEU A 142 -19.84 -3.55 -9.59
CA LEU A 142 -20.61 -4.62 -8.97
C LEU A 142 -21.62 -4.07 -7.95
N ALA A 143 -21.19 -3.15 -7.08
CA ALA A 143 -22.06 -2.51 -6.11
C ALA A 143 -23.20 -1.74 -6.79
N VAL A 144 -22.92 -1.01 -7.86
CA VAL A 144 -23.94 -0.31 -8.67
C VAL A 144 -24.96 -1.30 -9.24
N LYS A 145 -24.51 -2.45 -9.75
CA LYS A 145 -25.41 -3.50 -10.25
C LYS A 145 -26.37 -4.01 -9.17
N TYR A 146 -25.94 -4.00 -7.91
CA TYR A 146 -26.75 -4.36 -6.75
C TYR A 146 -27.49 -3.16 -6.10
N GLY A 147 -27.50 -2.00 -6.75
CA GLY A 147 -28.30 -0.84 -6.34
C GLY A 147 -27.56 0.21 -5.50
N ALA A 148 -26.23 0.14 -5.38
CA ALA A 148 -25.47 1.20 -4.71
C ALA A 148 -25.54 2.53 -5.50
N ASP A 149 -25.82 3.63 -4.78
CA ASP A 149 -25.75 5.00 -5.31
C ASP A 149 -24.34 5.57 -5.09
N ILE A 150 -23.64 5.90 -6.17
CA ILE A 150 -22.28 6.45 -6.13
C ILE A 150 -22.34 7.93 -6.52
N ARG A 151 -22.05 8.80 -5.56
CA ARG A 151 -22.06 10.26 -5.74
C ARG A 151 -20.64 10.83 -5.82
N PRO A 152 -20.05 10.95 -7.04
CA PRO A 152 -18.74 11.57 -7.18
C PRO A 152 -18.79 13.06 -6.82
N ASN A 153 -17.65 13.62 -6.43
CA ASN A 153 -17.49 15.03 -6.05
C ASN A 153 -18.39 15.46 -4.87
N SER A 154 -18.77 14.51 -4.02
CA SER A 154 -19.49 14.75 -2.76
C SER A 154 -18.49 14.71 -1.59
N PHE A 155 -18.04 15.88 -1.15
CA PHE A 155 -17.09 15.98 -0.04
C PHE A 155 -17.87 16.08 1.28
N VAL A 156 -17.77 15.06 2.14
CA VAL A 156 -18.41 15.07 3.47
C VAL A 156 -17.72 16.11 4.35
N THR A 157 -18.51 16.98 4.97
CA THR A 157 -18.01 18.06 5.84
C THR A 157 -18.45 17.87 7.28
N GLU A 158 -19.65 17.31 7.51
CA GLU A 158 -20.22 17.11 8.85
C GLU A 158 -20.84 15.71 9.00
N ILE A 159 -20.82 15.18 10.21
CA ILE A 159 -21.44 13.91 10.61
C ILE A 159 -22.32 14.18 11.83
N GLU A 160 -23.63 14.09 11.64
CA GLU A 160 -24.62 14.37 12.68
C GLU A 160 -24.83 13.15 13.58
N ARG A 161 -24.96 13.37 14.89
CA ARG A 161 -25.31 12.34 15.89
C ARG A 161 -26.68 12.59 16.50
N ASP A 162 -27.40 11.52 16.83
CA ASP A 162 -28.62 11.57 17.62
C ASP A 162 -28.33 11.69 19.13
N THR A 163 -29.38 11.84 19.93
CA THR A 163 -29.28 11.96 21.40
C THR A 163 -28.79 10.68 22.10
N ARG A 164 -28.73 9.56 21.38
CA ARG A 164 -28.19 8.28 21.86
C ARG A 164 -26.73 8.07 21.42
N GLY A 165 -26.12 9.06 20.75
CA GLY A 165 -24.75 9.00 20.26
C GLY A 165 -24.56 8.23 18.95
N HIS A 166 -25.64 7.82 18.27
CA HIS A 166 -25.56 7.16 16.97
C HIS A 166 -25.38 8.20 15.87
N VAL A 167 -24.58 7.89 14.85
CA VAL A 167 -24.58 8.65 13.59
C VAL A 167 -25.98 8.56 12.97
N SER A 168 -26.54 9.71 12.60
CA SER A 168 -27.90 9.81 12.04
C SER A 168 -27.92 10.34 10.61
N ALA A 169 -26.92 11.13 10.22
CA ALA A 169 -26.75 11.62 8.87
C ALA A 169 -25.31 12.07 8.58
N VAL A 170 -24.99 12.18 7.29
CA VAL A 170 -23.82 12.89 6.79
C VAL A 170 -24.25 14.13 6.03
N VAL A 171 -23.50 15.21 6.19
CA VAL A 171 -23.65 16.44 5.42
C VAL A 171 -22.45 16.53 4.48
N TYR A 172 -22.72 16.78 3.20
CA TYR A 172 -21.68 16.89 2.19
C TYR A 172 -21.91 18.06 1.25
N THR A 173 -20.82 18.61 0.73
CA THR A 173 -20.86 19.62 -0.33
C THR A 173 -20.67 18.97 -1.69
N GLN A 174 -21.53 19.33 -2.65
CA GLN A 174 -21.42 18.93 -4.04
C GLN A 174 -21.79 20.12 -4.93
N ASN A 175 -20.92 20.49 -5.87
CA ASN A 175 -21.12 21.64 -6.76
C ASN A 175 -21.47 22.95 -6.03
N GLY A 176 -20.88 23.18 -4.86
CA GLY A 176 -21.13 24.36 -4.02
C GLY A 176 -22.44 24.32 -3.23
N GLN A 177 -23.23 23.25 -3.31
CA GLN A 177 -24.46 23.06 -2.54
C GLN A 177 -24.24 22.08 -1.39
N THR A 178 -24.89 22.35 -0.27
CA THR A 178 -24.87 21.47 0.91
C THR A 178 -26.06 20.52 0.86
N HIS A 179 -25.79 19.24 1.07
CA HIS A 179 -26.78 18.17 1.07
C HIS A 179 -26.69 17.38 2.37
N ARG A 180 -27.84 16.89 2.84
CA ARG A 180 -27.94 16.00 4.01
C ARG A 180 -28.43 14.63 3.56
N LEU A 181 -27.76 13.57 4.02
CA LEU A 181 -28.14 12.19 3.75
C LEU A 181 -28.22 11.41 5.06
N ALA A 182 -29.43 10.98 5.43
CA ALA A 182 -29.63 10.14 6.60
C ALA A 182 -29.04 8.75 6.38
N CYS A 183 -28.47 8.16 7.43
CA CYS A 183 -27.92 6.81 7.39
C CYS A 183 -28.16 6.06 8.72
N GLN A 184 -28.22 4.74 8.65
CA GLN A 184 -28.32 3.88 9.84
C GLN A 184 -26.95 3.39 10.31
N ASN A 185 -26.00 3.23 9.38
CA ASN A 185 -24.62 2.86 9.65
C ASN A 185 -23.73 3.73 8.77
N LEU A 186 -22.58 4.14 9.30
CA LEU A 186 -21.57 4.91 8.57
C LEU A 186 -20.26 4.10 8.51
N PHE A 187 -19.73 3.93 7.30
CA PHE A 187 -18.42 3.34 7.06
C PHE A 187 -17.48 4.43 6.53
N LEU A 188 -16.42 4.76 7.26
CA LEU A 188 -15.36 5.64 6.80
C LEU A 188 -14.28 4.85 6.07
N CYS A 189 -14.03 5.24 4.83
CA CYS A 189 -13.02 4.63 3.95
C CYS A 189 -12.15 5.71 3.28
N GLY A 190 -11.84 6.79 4.02
CA GLY A 190 -11.07 7.94 3.54
C GLY A 190 -9.56 7.72 3.49
N GLY A 191 -9.09 6.57 3.98
CA GLY A 191 -7.68 6.25 4.13
C GLY A 191 -7.04 7.00 5.30
N SER A 192 -5.77 6.71 5.56
CA SER A 192 -5.02 7.15 6.75
C SER A 192 -4.79 8.65 6.90
N VAL A 193 -5.36 9.49 6.03
CA VAL A 193 -5.28 10.95 6.13
C VAL A 193 -6.67 11.57 6.28
N GLU A 194 -7.60 11.27 5.38
CA GLU A 194 -8.93 11.90 5.44
C GLU A 194 -9.85 11.25 6.48
N THR A 195 -9.71 9.95 6.78
CA THR A 195 -10.46 9.32 7.87
C THR A 195 -10.18 9.97 9.24
N PRO A 196 -8.93 10.05 9.74
CA PRO A 196 -8.67 10.72 11.02
C PRO A 196 -9.00 12.20 10.97
N ARG A 197 -8.82 12.88 9.82
CA ARG A 197 -9.22 14.29 9.66
C ARG A 197 -10.73 14.47 9.85
N LEU A 198 -11.55 13.62 9.23
CA LEU A 198 -13.01 13.67 9.38
C LEU A 198 -13.44 13.39 10.83
N LEU A 199 -12.80 12.43 11.50
CA LEU A 199 -13.05 12.14 12.91
C LEU A 199 -12.72 13.33 13.81
N LEU A 200 -11.57 13.99 13.61
CA LEU A 200 -11.16 15.17 14.37
C LEU A 200 -12.07 16.36 14.11
N LEU A 201 -12.45 16.61 12.85
CA LEU A 201 -13.35 17.72 12.48
C LEU A 201 -14.75 17.59 13.11
N ASN A 202 -15.20 16.36 13.38
CA ASN A 202 -16.55 16.06 13.85
C ASN A 202 -16.59 15.59 15.31
N GLU A 203 -15.45 15.62 16.00
CA GLU A 203 -15.32 15.17 17.39
C GLU A 203 -15.88 13.74 17.61
N LEU A 204 -15.46 12.80 16.75
CA LEU A 204 -15.90 11.41 16.75
C LEU A 204 -14.78 10.45 17.17
N ALA A 205 -15.13 9.48 18.01
CA ALA A 205 -14.23 8.39 18.45
C ALA A 205 -12.92 8.88 19.08
N LEU A 206 -12.98 9.97 19.88
CA LEU A 206 -11.80 10.62 20.44
C LEU A 206 -11.41 10.14 21.86
N THR A 207 -12.19 9.27 22.51
CA THR A 207 -12.00 8.94 23.93
C THR A 207 -10.64 8.30 24.21
N SER A 208 -10.15 7.44 23.31
CA SER A 208 -8.83 6.80 23.43
C SER A 208 -7.64 7.76 23.21
N GLY A 209 -7.90 8.96 22.66
CA GLY A 209 -6.85 9.88 22.23
C GLY A 209 -5.99 9.39 21.06
N GLN A 210 -6.38 8.30 20.39
CA GLN A 210 -5.57 7.65 19.34
C GLN A 210 -5.87 8.13 17.92
N VAL A 211 -6.95 8.88 17.70
CA VAL A 211 -7.25 9.42 16.36
C VAL A 211 -6.13 10.34 15.91
N GLY A 212 -5.58 10.04 14.72
CA GLY A 212 -4.44 10.73 14.13
C GLY A 212 -3.08 10.27 14.65
N ARG A 213 -2.99 9.52 15.77
CA ARG A 213 -1.72 9.04 16.33
C ARG A 213 -1.19 7.82 15.56
N ASN A 214 0.04 7.43 15.85
CA ASN A 214 0.66 6.21 15.32
C ASN A 214 0.76 6.21 13.78
N LEU A 215 0.95 7.39 13.19
CA LEU A 215 1.14 7.52 11.76
C LEU A 215 2.39 6.71 11.35
N MET A 216 2.19 5.69 10.55
CA MET A 216 3.25 4.86 10.02
C MET A 216 3.36 5.05 8.51
N ALA A 217 4.57 4.91 7.99
CA ALA A 217 4.81 4.79 6.56
C ALA A 217 5.95 3.79 6.38
N HIS A 218 5.71 2.73 5.61
CA HIS A 218 6.70 1.71 5.33
C HIS A 218 7.99 2.31 4.74
N PRO A 219 9.17 1.98 5.29
CA PRO A 219 10.44 2.08 4.59
C PRO A 219 10.31 1.59 3.14
N GLY A 220 10.61 2.48 2.20
CA GLY A 220 10.44 2.28 0.77
C GLY A 220 11.74 2.48 0.00
N LEU A 221 12.89 2.23 0.62
CA LEU A 221 14.20 2.46 0.01
C LEU A 221 14.31 1.76 -1.35
N GLN A 222 14.80 2.49 -2.34
CA GLN A 222 15.06 1.97 -3.67
C GLN A 222 16.54 2.00 -3.97
N VAL A 223 17.07 0.95 -4.59
CA VAL A 223 18.43 0.91 -5.12
C VAL A 223 18.37 0.68 -6.62
N TRP A 224 18.97 1.61 -7.37
CA TRP A 224 19.03 1.63 -8.82
C TRP A 224 20.41 1.20 -9.30
N GLY A 225 20.45 0.52 -10.44
CA GLY A 225 21.67 0.16 -11.15
C GLY A 225 21.54 0.34 -12.65
N THR A 226 22.67 0.65 -13.30
CA THR A 226 22.81 0.80 -14.74
C THR A 226 23.44 -0.47 -15.34
N PHE A 227 22.84 -1.01 -16.39
CA PHE A 227 23.27 -2.25 -17.04
C PHE A 227 23.75 -2.00 -18.47
N PRO A 228 24.70 -2.79 -18.98
CA PRO A 228 25.15 -2.66 -20.37
C PRO A 228 24.02 -3.01 -21.36
N ASP A 229 23.21 -4.01 -21.02
CA ASP A 229 22.09 -4.46 -21.84
C ASP A 229 20.86 -3.54 -21.68
N GLU A 230 20.03 -3.49 -22.72
CA GLU A 230 18.78 -2.74 -22.66
C GLU A 230 17.75 -3.45 -21.75
N VAL A 231 17.29 -2.75 -20.72
CA VAL A 231 16.33 -3.23 -19.71
C VAL A 231 14.89 -2.83 -20.05
N ARG A 232 14.68 -1.60 -20.54
CA ARG A 232 13.36 -0.98 -20.77
C ARG A 232 12.46 -1.03 -19.51
N PRO A 233 12.78 -0.29 -18.44
CA PRO A 233 12.10 -0.40 -17.13
C PRO A 233 10.60 -0.05 -17.12
N THR A 234 10.07 0.46 -18.23
CA THR A 234 8.64 0.76 -18.41
C THR A 234 7.80 -0.42 -18.88
N LYS A 235 8.40 -1.58 -19.18
CA LYS A 235 7.70 -2.75 -19.74
C LYS A 235 7.37 -3.79 -18.69
N GLY A 236 6.23 -4.47 -18.86
CA GLY A 236 5.73 -5.49 -17.94
C GLY A 236 5.20 -4.92 -16.62
N ILE A 237 4.70 -5.79 -15.74
CA ILE A 237 4.23 -5.38 -14.41
C ILE A 237 5.42 -4.78 -13.61
N PRO A 238 5.30 -3.59 -13.00
CA PRO A 238 6.42 -2.96 -12.30
C PRO A 238 7.00 -3.80 -11.15
N GLY A 239 6.15 -4.48 -10.39
CA GLY A 239 6.53 -5.28 -9.21
C GLY A 239 6.34 -6.77 -9.43
N GLY A 240 7.06 -7.35 -10.40
CA GLY A 240 6.86 -8.73 -10.85
C GLY A 240 7.60 -9.82 -10.08
N LEU A 241 8.60 -9.46 -9.26
CA LEU A 241 9.38 -10.39 -8.44
C LEU A 241 9.36 -9.98 -6.97
N ILE A 242 9.36 -10.97 -6.09
CA ILE A 242 9.44 -10.81 -4.64
C ILE A 242 10.50 -11.74 -4.04
N SER A 243 11.16 -11.30 -2.96
CA SER A 243 11.77 -12.17 -1.94
C SER A 243 11.23 -11.81 -0.57
N GLN A 244 10.91 -12.83 0.23
CA GLN A 244 10.57 -12.67 1.65
C GLN A 244 11.65 -13.24 2.59
N ASP A 245 12.86 -13.54 2.08
CA ASP A 245 13.95 -14.08 2.93
C ASP A 245 14.40 -13.07 4.00
N THR A 246 14.05 -11.79 3.81
CA THR A 246 14.31 -10.68 4.74
C THR A 246 13.09 -10.29 5.59
N HIS A 247 12.05 -11.13 5.61
CA HIS A 247 10.85 -10.94 6.44
C HIS A 247 11.17 -10.90 7.93
N ARG A 248 12.06 -11.78 8.38
CA ARG A 248 12.64 -11.81 9.74
C ARG A 248 14.13 -12.13 9.61
N PRO A 249 14.97 -11.14 9.25
CA PRO A 249 16.38 -11.38 8.99
C PRO A 249 17.10 -11.78 10.27
N LYS A 250 17.85 -12.88 10.24
CA LYS A 250 18.59 -13.40 11.40
C LYS A 250 19.77 -12.51 11.82
N ASP A 251 20.28 -11.72 10.88
CA ASP A 251 21.43 -10.83 11.03
C ASP A 251 21.03 -9.36 11.28
N ALA A 252 19.82 -9.12 11.82
CA ALA A 252 19.28 -7.80 12.04
C ALA A 252 19.37 -7.32 13.50
N ASP A 253 19.54 -6.01 13.65
CA ASP A 253 19.56 -5.26 14.91
C ASP A 253 18.37 -4.27 15.03
N PHE A 254 17.29 -4.60 14.33
CA PHE A 254 16.00 -3.90 14.28
C PHE A 254 14.84 -4.90 14.44
N ALA A 255 13.65 -4.40 14.77
CA ALA A 255 12.43 -5.18 14.87
C ALA A 255 11.70 -5.29 13.52
N GLY A 256 11.04 -6.43 13.30
CA GLY A 256 10.32 -6.74 12.06
C GLY A 256 11.26 -7.13 10.91
N GLY A 257 10.88 -6.78 9.69
CA GLY A 257 11.69 -6.99 8.50
C GLY A 257 11.19 -6.26 7.27
N TYR A 258 11.56 -6.75 6.11
CA TYR A 258 11.18 -6.13 4.84
C TYR A 258 11.12 -7.15 3.70
N LEU A 259 10.33 -6.81 2.68
CA LEU A 259 10.24 -7.58 1.44
C LEU A 259 11.10 -6.91 0.38
N LEU A 260 11.85 -7.71 -0.40
CA LEU A 260 12.53 -7.21 -1.59
C LEU A 260 11.60 -7.32 -2.80
N GLN A 261 11.54 -6.29 -3.63
CA GLN A 261 10.67 -6.22 -4.80
C GLN A 261 11.41 -5.65 -6.01
N SER A 262 11.33 -6.32 -7.16
CA SER A 262 11.82 -5.72 -8.41
C SER A 262 11.01 -4.48 -8.78
N ILE A 263 11.61 -3.48 -9.43
CA ILE A 263 10.91 -2.25 -9.83
C ILE A 263 11.04 -1.97 -11.32
N GLY A 264 9.89 -1.84 -11.99
CA GLY A 264 9.72 -1.03 -13.18
C GLY A 264 9.31 0.40 -12.81
N VAL A 265 9.72 1.39 -13.62
CA VAL A 265 9.49 2.81 -13.31
C VAL A 265 9.21 3.62 -14.56
N MET A 266 8.36 4.64 -14.42
CA MET A 266 8.08 5.60 -15.49
C MET A 266 9.18 6.67 -15.59
N PRO A 267 9.54 7.14 -16.80
CA PRO A 267 10.68 8.04 -17.00
C PRO A 267 10.56 9.35 -16.25
N VAL A 268 9.36 9.93 -16.17
CA VAL A 268 9.12 11.17 -15.40
C VAL A 268 9.34 10.95 -13.90
N THR A 269 8.82 9.84 -13.36
CA THR A 269 9.02 9.47 -11.96
C THR A 269 10.50 9.26 -11.66
N PHE A 270 11.21 8.51 -12.51
CA PHE A 270 12.63 8.26 -12.34
C PHE A 270 13.47 9.55 -12.46
N ALA A 271 13.18 10.41 -13.44
CA ALA A 271 13.87 11.70 -13.57
C ALA A 271 13.73 12.56 -12.30
N GLY A 272 12.54 12.57 -11.69
CA GLY A 272 12.32 13.26 -10.41
C GLY A 272 13.08 12.64 -9.23
N GLN A 273 13.35 11.33 -9.26
CA GLN A 273 14.21 10.67 -8.27
C GLN A 273 15.68 11.02 -8.49
N VAL A 274 16.17 10.98 -9.74
CA VAL A 274 17.54 11.38 -10.09
C VAL A 274 17.78 12.84 -9.71
N ALA A 275 16.85 13.74 -10.02
CA ALA A 275 16.98 15.15 -9.69
C ALA A 275 17.11 15.40 -8.18
N ARG A 276 16.31 14.70 -7.35
CA ARG A 276 16.34 14.86 -5.88
C ARG A 276 17.48 14.09 -5.23
N GLY A 277 17.62 12.81 -5.55
CA GLY A 277 18.59 11.90 -4.93
C GLY A 277 20.02 12.14 -5.38
N ARG A 278 20.23 12.49 -6.66
CA ARG A 278 21.56 12.76 -7.23
C ARG A 278 21.84 14.24 -7.45
N LYS A 279 20.89 15.12 -7.12
CA LYS A 279 21.02 16.58 -7.28
C LYS A 279 21.37 17.01 -8.71
N MET A 280 20.93 16.23 -9.70
CA MET A 280 21.18 16.51 -11.11
C MET A 280 20.06 17.35 -11.71
N TRP A 281 20.41 18.43 -12.41
CA TRP A 281 19.48 19.34 -13.07
C TRP A 281 20.02 19.74 -14.45
N GLY A 282 19.16 20.24 -15.34
CA GLY A 282 19.59 20.73 -16.66
C GLY A 282 20.26 19.66 -17.51
N GLN A 283 21.39 20.00 -18.13
CA GLN A 283 22.09 19.12 -19.07
C GLN A 283 22.58 17.80 -18.45
N PRO A 284 23.21 17.77 -17.25
CA PRO A 284 23.54 16.52 -16.56
C PRO A 284 22.37 15.55 -16.38
N LEU A 285 21.19 16.05 -15.98
CA LEU A 285 19.98 15.21 -15.85
C LEU A 285 19.55 14.65 -17.21
N ARG A 286 19.57 15.48 -18.26
CA ARG A 286 19.22 15.05 -19.61
C ARG A 286 20.14 13.94 -20.09
N ASP A 287 21.45 14.09 -19.89
CA ASP A 287 22.44 13.09 -20.32
C ASP A 287 22.31 11.79 -19.55
N TYR A 288 22.07 11.84 -18.24
CA TYR A 288 21.75 10.65 -17.46
C TYR A 288 20.47 9.96 -17.96
N MET A 289 19.42 10.72 -18.21
CA MET A 289 18.14 10.18 -18.68
C MET A 289 18.21 9.59 -20.10
N ARG A 290 19.26 9.85 -20.89
CA ARG A 290 19.51 9.12 -22.16
C ARG A 290 19.78 7.64 -21.93
N GLN A 291 20.28 7.27 -20.76
CA GLN A 291 20.54 5.89 -20.35
C GLN A 291 19.33 5.22 -19.70
N PHE A 292 18.17 5.88 -19.65
CA PHE A 292 16.99 5.38 -18.93
C PHE A 292 16.58 3.94 -19.28
N ASN A 293 16.73 3.54 -20.55
CA ASN A 293 16.41 2.18 -20.99
C ASN A 293 17.37 1.12 -20.44
N HIS A 294 18.45 1.48 -19.76
CA HIS A 294 19.46 0.60 -19.17
C HIS A 294 19.35 0.49 -17.64
N ILE A 295 18.30 1.06 -17.05
CA ILE A 295 18.14 1.12 -15.60
C ILE A 295 17.23 0.00 -15.10
N ALA A 296 17.60 -0.61 -13.97
CA ALA A 296 16.73 -1.46 -13.16
C ALA A 296 16.76 -1.05 -11.68
N GLY A 297 15.68 -1.31 -10.94
CA GLY A 297 15.58 -1.01 -9.51
C GLY A 297 15.10 -2.19 -8.67
N ILE A 298 15.55 -2.24 -7.41
CA ILE A 298 14.96 -3.06 -6.34
C ILE A 298 14.43 -2.10 -5.27
N ASN A 299 13.25 -2.38 -4.75
CA ASN A 299 12.62 -1.67 -3.64
C ASN A 299 12.61 -2.57 -2.41
N ILE A 300 12.50 -1.94 -1.25
CA ILE A 300 11.97 -2.62 -0.07
C ILE A 300 10.56 -2.13 0.29
N LEU A 301 9.80 -3.02 0.91
CA LEU A 301 8.64 -2.68 1.72
C LEU A 301 8.95 -3.19 3.13
N GLY A 302 9.42 -2.30 4.00
CA GLY A 302 9.80 -2.65 5.36
C GLY A 302 8.74 -2.30 6.39
N ASP A 303 8.74 -2.98 7.53
CA ASP A 303 7.90 -2.64 8.67
C ASP A 303 8.25 -1.23 9.19
N CYS A 304 7.24 -0.51 9.67
CA CYS A 304 7.40 0.76 10.35
C CYS A 304 6.70 0.64 11.70
N MET A 305 7.38 0.96 12.79
CA MET A 305 6.77 0.88 14.11
C MET A 305 5.86 2.10 14.37
N PRO A 306 4.74 1.94 15.10
CA PRO A 306 3.97 3.05 15.62
C PRO A 306 4.82 3.87 16.60
N HIS A 307 4.71 5.20 16.54
CA HIS A 307 5.48 6.11 17.38
C HIS A 307 4.64 7.33 17.78
N ALA A 308 4.78 7.78 19.03
CA ALA A 308 3.99 8.88 19.58
C ALA A 308 4.19 10.23 18.85
N ASP A 309 5.42 10.47 18.39
CA ASP A 309 5.79 11.68 17.63
C ASP A 309 5.31 11.64 16.16
N ASN A 310 4.83 10.49 15.70
CA ASN A 310 4.27 10.37 14.36
C ASN A 310 2.75 10.44 14.44
N PHE A 311 2.19 11.58 14.06
CA PHE A 311 0.76 11.84 14.18
C PHE A 311 0.25 12.82 13.12
N LEU A 312 -1.09 12.89 13.02
CA LEU A 312 -1.83 13.84 12.23
C LEU A 312 -2.65 14.74 13.16
N GLU A 313 -2.62 16.04 12.89
CA GLU A 313 -3.45 17.04 13.56
C GLU A 313 -4.16 17.95 12.55
N LEU A 314 -5.10 18.76 13.03
CA LEU A 314 -5.73 19.81 12.23
C LEU A 314 -4.87 21.08 12.27
N SER A 315 -4.52 21.59 11.08
CA SER A 315 -3.78 22.84 10.92
C SER A 315 -4.70 24.06 11.06
N GLU A 316 -4.16 25.20 11.47
CA GLU A 316 -4.83 26.51 11.34
C GLU A 316 -5.03 26.92 9.87
N GLU A 317 -4.22 26.38 8.95
CA GLU A 317 -4.38 26.63 7.52
C GLU A 317 -5.61 25.88 6.98
N GLN A 318 -6.52 26.63 6.37
CA GLN A 318 -7.73 26.08 5.79
C GLN A 318 -7.55 25.70 4.31
N ASP A 319 -8.27 24.68 3.88
CA ASP A 319 -8.37 24.31 2.46
C ASP A 319 -9.38 25.20 1.71
N ALA A 320 -9.56 24.94 0.41
CA ALA A 320 -10.47 25.71 -0.44
C ALA A 320 -11.95 25.63 0.00
N ARG A 321 -12.30 24.72 0.92
CA ARG A 321 -13.64 24.57 1.52
C ARG A 321 -13.73 25.18 2.92
N GLN A 322 -12.71 25.94 3.35
CA GLN A 322 -12.61 26.54 4.68
C GLN A 322 -12.51 25.51 5.82
N LEU A 323 -12.11 24.27 5.51
CA LEU A 323 -11.86 23.25 6.52
C LEU A 323 -10.38 23.20 6.88
N PRO A 324 -10.01 23.05 8.17
CA PRO A 324 -8.64 22.78 8.59
C PRO A 324 -7.97 21.69 7.76
N LYS A 325 -6.78 21.97 7.22
CA LYS A 325 -5.96 20.99 6.49
C LYS A 325 -5.37 19.96 7.46
N PRO A 326 -5.19 18.70 7.05
CA PRO A 326 -4.42 17.75 7.85
C PRO A 326 -2.94 18.16 7.82
N ARG A 327 -2.31 18.25 8.99
CA ARG A 327 -0.86 18.40 9.15
C ARG A 327 -0.30 17.09 9.66
N LEU A 328 0.62 16.51 8.90
CA LEU A 328 1.25 15.23 9.23
C LEU A 328 2.65 15.48 9.77
N HIS A 329 2.93 14.85 10.91
CA HIS A 329 4.23 14.79 11.53
C HIS A 329 4.74 13.37 11.38
N PHE A 330 5.82 13.18 10.64
CA PHE A 330 6.42 11.87 10.43
C PHE A 330 7.94 11.99 10.41
N THR A 331 8.57 11.19 11.26
CA THR A 331 10.02 10.97 11.26
C THR A 331 10.26 9.48 11.39
N ALA A 332 11.15 8.96 10.54
CA ALA A 332 11.63 7.59 10.67
C ALA A 332 12.45 7.45 11.95
N GLN A 333 12.27 6.35 12.67
CA GLN A 333 12.98 6.13 13.92
C GLN A 333 14.25 5.32 13.66
N GLU A 334 15.05 5.14 14.70
CA GLU A 334 16.29 4.36 14.66
C GLU A 334 16.07 2.95 14.10
N ASN A 335 14.91 2.34 14.37
CA ASN A 335 14.50 1.04 13.83
C ASN A 335 14.48 1.04 12.30
N GLU A 336 13.78 2.00 11.69
CA GLU A 336 13.65 2.12 10.23
C GLU A 336 14.98 2.55 9.58
N HIS A 337 15.81 3.35 10.27
CA HIS A 337 17.14 3.69 9.79
C HIS A 337 18.06 2.48 9.67
N ARG A 338 18.11 1.63 10.70
CA ARG A 338 18.88 0.36 10.67
C ARG A 338 18.36 -0.59 9.61
N MET A 339 17.04 -0.72 9.50
CA MET A 339 16.39 -1.54 8.47
C MET A 339 16.78 -1.08 7.06
N ASN A 340 16.71 0.22 6.77
CA ASN A 340 17.13 0.79 5.49
C ASN A 340 18.61 0.52 5.19
N ALA A 341 19.50 0.69 6.17
CA ALA A 341 20.93 0.45 5.99
C ALA A 341 21.22 -1.03 5.66
N HIS A 342 20.58 -1.95 6.39
CA HIS A 342 20.69 -3.38 6.15
C HIS A 342 20.13 -3.78 4.76
N ALA A 343 18.98 -3.22 4.39
CA ALA A 343 18.38 -3.41 3.09
C ALA A 343 19.23 -2.87 1.93
N GLU A 344 19.79 -1.67 2.07
CA GLU A 344 20.65 -1.07 1.05
C GLU A 344 21.85 -1.98 0.76
N LYS A 345 22.51 -2.47 1.81
CA LYS A 345 23.65 -3.37 1.70
C LYS A 345 23.30 -4.63 0.89
N LYS A 346 22.16 -5.27 1.19
CA LYS A 346 21.73 -6.47 0.46
C LYS A 346 21.35 -6.16 -1.00
N MET A 347 20.59 -5.10 -1.26
CA MET A 347 20.20 -4.72 -2.62
C MET A 347 21.42 -4.34 -3.50
N ARG A 348 22.42 -3.66 -2.93
CA ARG A 348 23.68 -3.37 -3.64
C ARG A 348 24.41 -4.66 -4.02
N ALA A 349 24.51 -5.63 -3.10
CA ALA A 349 25.12 -6.93 -3.40
C ALA A 349 24.38 -7.69 -4.51
N ILE A 350 23.04 -7.64 -4.56
CA ILE A 350 22.25 -8.23 -5.65
C ILE A 350 22.63 -7.57 -6.98
N TRP A 351 22.72 -6.23 -7.02
CA TRP A 351 23.10 -5.48 -8.22
C TRP A 351 24.53 -5.70 -8.67
N GLU A 352 25.49 -5.71 -7.77
CA GLU A 352 26.88 -6.05 -8.07
C GLU A 352 26.98 -7.46 -8.67
N ALA A 353 26.31 -8.45 -8.06
CA ALA A 353 26.28 -9.81 -8.56
C ALA A 353 25.58 -9.93 -9.94
N ALA A 354 24.58 -9.09 -10.20
CA ALA A 354 23.90 -9.00 -11.50
C ALA A 354 24.72 -8.28 -12.58
N GLY A 355 25.82 -7.62 -12.21
CA GLY A 355 26.70 -6.87 -13.13
C GLY A 355 26.29 -5.41 -13.35
N ALA A 356 25.55 -4.83 -12.42
CA ALA A 356 25.19 -3.42 -12.48
C ALA A 356 26.40 -2.51 -12.22
N THR A 357 26.37 -1.33 -12.83
CA THR A 357 27.28 -0.22 -12.56
C THR A 357 26.47 1.00 -12.09
N ASP A 358 27.15 2.04 -11.59
CA ASP A 358 26.49 3.28 -11.12
C ASP A 358 25.34 2.98 -10.15
N ILE A 359 25.64 2.24 -9.07
CA ILE A 359 24.64 1.80 -8.11
C ILE A 359 24.38 2.91 -7.09
N TRP A 360 23.14 3.36 -6.97
CA TRP A 360 22.76 4.44 -6.05
C TRP A 360 21.41 4.19 -5.39
N ALA A 361 21.22 4.78 -4.21
CA ALA A 361 20.04 4.60 -3.40
C ALA A 361 19.16 5.87 -3.39
N PHE A 362 17.85 5.67 -3.32
CA PHE A 362 16.84 6.72 -3.19
C PHE A 362 15.94 6.42 -1.99
N GLY A 363 16.13 7.18 -0.91
CA GLY A 363 15.30 7.09 0.28
C GLY A 363 13.89 7.64 0.02
N ARG A 364 12.89 6.84 0.39
CA ARG A 364 11.47 7.24 0.38
C ARG A 364 10.71 6.35 1.36
N TYR A 365 9.48 6.77 1.65
CA TYR A 365 8.51 5.98 2.39
C TYR A 365 7.27 5.72 1.51
N ALA A 366 6.51 4.70 1.85
CA ALA A 366 5.31 4.27 1.14
C ALA A 366 4.22 3.84 2.13
N HIS A 367 2.99 3.63 1.66
CA HIS A 367 1.88 3.09 2.44
C HIS A 367 1.70 3.78 3.81
N VAL A 368 1.00 4.91 3.81
CA VAL A 368 0.64 5.60 5.05
C VAL A 368 -0.43 4.79 5.77
N ILE A 369 -0.26 4.42 7.04
CA ILE A 369 -1.17 3.58 7.83
C ILE A 369 -1.27 4.06 9.30
N GLY A 370 -2.16 3.48 10.09
CA GLY A 370 -2.10 3.54 11.56
C GLY A 370 -2.91 4.62 12.29
N THR A 371 -3.45 5.60 11.57
CA THR A 371 -4.02 6.81 12.16
C THR A 371 -5.39 6.68 12.84
N ALA A 372 -5.98 5.48 12.85
CA ALA A 372 -7.20 5.17 13.60
C ALA A 372 -7.16 3.70 14.03
N ARG A 373 -6.06 3.33 14.70
CA ARG A 373 -5.67 1.94 14.96
C ARG A 373 -6.77 1.06 15.57
N MET A 374 -6.74 -0.20 15.16
CA MET A 374 -7.53 -1.29 15.72
C MET A 374 -6.91 -1.80 17.03
N GLY A 375 -7.72 -2.25 17.98
CA GLY A 375 -7.22 -2.84 19.23
C GLY A 375 -8.29 -3.61 20.01
N LEU A 376 -7.96 -3.95 21.25
CA LEU A 376 -8.81 -4.73 22.14
C LEU A 376 -9.65 -3.87 23.10
N SER A 377 -9.27 -2.61 23.33
CA SER A 377 -9.97 -1.70 24.24
C SER A 377 -10.19 -0.31 23.63
N GLY A 378 -11.28 0.35 24.03
CA GLY A 378 -11.52 1.77 23.75
C GLY A 378 -10.64 2.72 24.55
N ASP A 379 -9.84 2.21 25.49
CA ASP A 379 -8.87 3.02 26.23
C ASP A 379 -7.60 3.32 25.41
N ASP A 380 -7.27 2.44 24.45
CA ASP A 380 -6.01 2.48 23.72
C ASP A 380 -6.15 2.27 22.21
N ALA A 381 -7.35 2.15 21.66
CA ALA A 381 -7.59 2.05 20.22
C ALA A 381 -8.84 2.80 19.77
N VAL A 382 -8.97 3.03 18.46
CA VAL A 382 -10.12 3.74 17.89
C VAL A 382 -11.24 2.76 17.54
N VAL A 383 -10.88 1.60 17.01
CA VAL A 383 -11.83 0.59 16.54
C VAL A 383 -11.54 -0.81 17.10
N ASP A 384 -12.60 -1.60 17.25
CA ASP A 384 -12.51 -3.00 17.63
C ASP A 384 -12.06 -3.89 16.46
N ARG A 385 -11.94 -5.21 16.71
CA ARG A 385 -11.54 -6.22 15.71
C ARG A 385 -12.43 -6.29 14.44
N ASN A 386 -13.63 -5.70 14.46
CA ASN A 386 -14.55 -5.64 13.33
C ASN A 386 -14.51 -4.28 12.61
N GLY A 387 -13.61 -3.38 13.02
CA GLY A 387 -13.52 -2.02 12.51
C GLY A 387 -14.59 -1.09 13.07
N ARG A 388 -15.33 -1.48 14.11
CA ARG A 388 -16.35 -0.62 14.74
C ARG A 388 -15.71 0.32 15.74
N ALA A 389 -16.04 1.61 15.69
CA ALA A 389 -15.56 2.57 16.68
C ALA A 389 -16.09 2.23 18.08
N PHE A 390 -15.21 2.23 19.09
CA PHE A 390 -15.61 1.87 20.46
C PHE A 390 -16.69 2.80 21.03
N ASP A 391 -16.58 4.10 20.77
CA ASP A 391 -17.45 5.11 21.39
C ASP A 391 -18.63 5.55 20.52
N VAL A 392 -18.72 5.05 19.29
CA VAL A 392 -19.77 5.44 18.33
C VAL A 392 -20.40 4.18 17.72
N PRO A 393 -21.54 3.71 18.27
CA PRO A 393 -22.06 2.36 18.04
C PRO A 393 -22.30 1.93 16.58
N ASN A 394 -22.58 2.85 15.67
CA ASN A 394 -22.88 2.56 14.26
C ASN A 394 -21.88 3.19 13.28
N LEU A 395 -20.70 3.55 13.79
CA LEU A 395 -19.58 4.02 13.00
C LEU A 395 -18.55 2.91 12.85
N TYR A 396 -18.15 2.67 11.60
CA TYR A 396 -17.13 1.69 11.22
C TYR A 396 -16.05 2.38 10.40
N ILE A 397 -14.82 1.89 10.49
CA ILE A 397 -13.69 2.32 9.69
C ILE A 397 -13.15 1.11 8.93
N CYS A 398 -13.08 1.22 7.61
CA CYS A 398 -12.69 0.14 6.71
C CYS A 398 -11.63 0.62 5.72
N ASP A 399 -10.50 1.07 6.24
CA ASP A 399 -9.34 1.45 5.46
C ASP A 399 -8.03 1.21 6.22
N ASN A 400 -6.92 1.59 5.61
CA ASN A 400 -5.57 1.38 6.14
C ASN A 400 -5.22 2.22 7.38
N SER A 401 -6.11 3.10 7.86
CA SER A 401 -5.94 3.80 9.15
C SER A 401 -6.05 2.84 10.34
N VAL A 402 -6.75 1.70 10.20
CA VAL A 402 -7.01 0.77 11.31
C VAL A 402 -5.85 -0.17 11.63
N PHE A 403 -4.75 -0.10 10.89
CA PHE A 403 -3.58 -0.94 11.16
C PHE A 403 -3.01 -0.59 12.55
N PRO A 404 -2.75 -1.56 13.45
CA PRO A 404 -2.29 -1.32 14.82
C PRO A 404 -1.01 -0.49 14.96
#